data_AF-A0A257NLM8-F1
#
_entry.id   AF-A0A257NLM8-F1
#
_cell.length_a   1.000
_cell.length_b   1.000
_cell.length_c   1.000
_cell.angle_alpha   90.00
_cell.angle_beta   90.00
_cell.angle_gamma   90.00
#
_symmetry.space_group_name_H-M   'P 1'
#
loop_
_entity.id
_entity.type
_entity.pdbx_description
1 polymer ?
#
loop_
_entity_poly.entity_id
_entity_poly.type
_entity_poly.pdbx_seq_one_letter_code
_entity_poly.pdbx_strand_id
1 'polypeptide(L)' 'ACATCHVIVDPAWAGKLEEASEAEEDMLDLAFGLEKTSRLGCQIVMDDKLDGLVVRLPATAKAG' A
#
# COMPACT_ATOMS: atom_id res chain seq x y z
N ALA A 1 9.70 4.58 -11.54
CA ALA A 1 8.62 4.17 -10.63
C ALA A 1 8.42 2.66 -10.75
N CYS A 2 7.98 1.98 -9.68
CA CYS A 2 7.76 0.52 -9.65
C CYS A 2 6.68 0.20 -8.60
N ALA A 3 6.16 -1.04 -8.61
CA ALA A 3 5.16 -1.52 -7.64
C ALA A 3 5.72 -2.58 -6.65
N THR A 4 7.06 -2.67 -6.50
CA THR A 4 7.68 -3.69 -5.64
C THR A 4 7.46 -3.46 -4.15
N CYS A 5 7.10 -2.23 -3.75
CA CYS A 5 6.73 -1.87 -2.38
C CYS A 5 5.23 -2.01 -2.11
N HIS A 6 4.49 -2.70 -2.98
CA HIS A 6 3.06 -2.95 -2.80
C HIS A 6 2.80 -3.69 -1.47
N VAL A 7 1.95 -3.08 -0.65
CA VAL A 7 1.43 -3.63 0.60
C VAL A 7 -0.09 -3.55 0.58
N ILE A 8 -0.75 -4.42 1.35
CA ILE A 8 -2.19 -4.37 1.55
C ILE A 8 -2.43 -3.93 2.99
N VAL A 9 -3.03 -2.75 3.15
CA VAL A 9 -3.31 -2.14 4.44
C VAL A 9 -4.52 -2.82 5.08
N ASP A 10 -4.46 -3.08 6.37
CA ASP A 10 -5.61 -3.62 7.09
C ASP A 10 -6.80 -2.63 7.00
N PRO A 11 -8.03 -3.10 6.74
CA PRO A 11 -9.19 -2.22 6.57
C PRO A 11 -9.46 -1.26 7.74
N ALA A 12 -9.08 -1.61 8.97
CA ALA A 12 -9.22 -0.74 10.13
C ALA A 12 -8.27 0.49 10.09
N TRP A 13 -7.26 0.45 9.21
CA TRP A 13 -6.25 1.49 9.04
C TRP A 13 -6.39 2.26 7.73
N ALA A 14 -7.03 1.68 6.70
CA ALA A 14 -7.10 2.28 5.37
C ALA A 14 -7.68 3.71 5.37
N GLY A 15 -8.75 3.94 6.17
CA GLY A 15 -9.36 5.27 6.29
C GLY A 15 -8.59 6.28 7.15
N LYS A 16 -7.45 5.89 7.75
CA LYS A 16 -6.56 6.80 8.50
C LYS A 16 -5.39 7.30 7.66
N LEU A 17 -5.16 6.70 6.49
CA LEU A 17 -4.14 7.13 5.55
C LEU A 17 -4.73 8.21 4.63
N GLU A 18 -3.86 9.10 4.15
CA GLU A 18 -4.19 9.93 2.99
C GLU A 18 -4.51 9.04 1.79
N GLU A 19 -5.42 9.49 0.92
CA GLU A 19 -5.77 8.76 -0.30
C GLU A 19 -4.54 8.55 -1.20
N ALA A 20 -4.57 7.49 -2.00
CA ALA A 20 -3.54 7.27 -3.00
C ALA A 20 -3.59 8.40 -4.03
N SER A 21 -2.44 8.90 -4.45
CA SER A 21 -2.40 9.85 -5.56
C SER A 21 -2.70 9.14 -6.88
N GLU A 22 -3.16 9.86 -7.91
CA GLU A 22 -3.40 9.29 -9.25
C GLU A 22 -2.15 8.54 -9.79
N ALA A 23 -0.96 9.10 -9.59
CA ALA A 23 0.29 8.46 -10.00
C ALA A 23 0.61 7.17 -9.21
N GLU A 24 0.12 7.07 -7.96
CA GLU A 24 0.22 5.86 -7.17
C GLU A 24 -0.77 4.79 -7.67
N GLU A 25 -2.00 5.19 -7.96
CA GLU A 25 -3.04 4.30 -8.54
C GLU A 25 -2.59 3.72 -9.88
N ASP A 26 -2.06 4.55 -10.78
CA ASP A 26 -1.50 4.13 -12.07
C ASP A 26 -0.40 3.05 -11.91
N MET A 27 0.39 3.12 -10.84
CA MET A 27 1.43 2.12 -10.56
C MET A 27 0.85 0.87 -9.90
N LEU A 28 -0.18 1.01 -9.07
CA LEU A 28 -0.88 -0.10 -8.42
C LEU A 28 -1.66 -0.96 -9.42
N ASP A 29 -2.14 -0.38 -10.52
CA ASP A 29 -2.76 -1.12 -11.63
C ASP A 29 -1.82 -2.17 -12.27
N LEU A 30 -0.52 -1.98 -12.12
CA LEU A 30 0.52 -2.91 -12.58
C LEU A 30 0.88 -3.97 -11.53
N ALA A 31 0.36 -3.87 -10.31
CA ALA A 31 0.69 -4.75 -9.19
C ALA A 31 -0.08 -6.07 -9.24
N PHE A 32 0.60 -7.17 -8.89
CA PHE A 32 -0.04 -8.47 -8.73
C PHE A 32 -0.74 -8.58 -7.38
N GLY A 33 -1.97 -9.11 -7.36
CA GLY A 33 -2.73 -9.27 -6.12
C GLY A 33 -3.24 -7.95 -5.57
N LEU A 34 -3.61 -7.02 -6.46
CA LEU A 34 -4.22 -5.74 -6.08
C LEU A 34 -5.54 -5.96 -5.33
N GLU A 35 -5.73 -5.21 -4.24
CA GLU A 35 -6.90 -5.22 -3.39
C GLU A 35 -7.32 -3.79 -3.07
N LYS A 36 -8.54 -3.61 -2.54
CA LYS A 36 -9.12 -2.27 -2.30
C LYS A 36 -8.29 -1.39 -1.37
N THR A 37 -7.54 -1.98 -0.45
CA THR A 37 -6.71 -1.26 0.53
C THR A 37 -5.22 -1.38 0.19
N SER A 38 -4.89 -1.74 -1.05
CA SER A 38 -3.52 -1.73 -1.53
C SER A 38 -2.94 -0.33 -1.57
N ARG A 39 -1.68 -0.21 -1.18
CA ARG A 39 -0.87 1.01 -1.25
C ARG A 39 0.54 0.68 -1.70
N LEU A 40 1.22 1.66 -2.28
CA LEU A 40 2.68 1.63 -2.38
C LEU A 40 3.24 2.06 -1.04
N GLY A 41 3.86 1.14 -0.30
CA GLY A 41 4.38 1.41 1.04
C GLY A 41 5.38 2.57 1.08
N CYS A 42 6.10 2.83 -0.02
CA CYS A 42 7.01 3.97 -0.11
C CYS A 42 6.32 5.35 -0.21
N GLN A 43 5.01 5.38 -0.45
CA GLN A 43 4.18 6.60 -0.48
C GLN A 43 3.43 6.83 0.83
N ILE A 44 3.47 5.88 1.77
CA ILE A 44 2.90 6.06 3.10
C ILE A 44 3.87 6.87 3.96
N VAL A 45 3.46 8.08 4.34
CA VAL A 45 4.23 8.92 5.27
C VAL A 45 3.83 8.57 6.70
N MET A 46 4.79 8.12 7.51
CA MET A 46 4.55 7.72 8.89
C MET A 46 4.35 8.93 9.80
N ASP A 47 3.35 8.87 10.69
CA ASP A 47 3.12 9.80 11.79
C ASP A 47 2.68 9.06 13.07
N ASP A 48 2.53 9.78 14.17
CA ASP A 48 2.13 9.20 15.47
C ASP A 48 0.73 8.55 15.45
N LYS A 49 -0.15 8.93 14.50
CA LYS A 49 -1.50 8.33 14.38
C LYS A 49 -1.43 6.95 13.75
N LEU A 50 -0.32 6.60 13.12
CA LEU A 50 -0.06 5.31 12.49
C LEU A 50 0.74 4.34 13.38
N ASP A 51 0.95 4.67 14.65
CA ASP A 51 1.54 3.73 15.60
C ASP A 51 0.66 2.47 15.74
N GLY A 52 1.22 1.31 15.39
CA GLY A 52 0.51 0.04 15.30
C GLY A 52 -0.13 -0.28 13.94
N LEU A 53 0.16 0.50 12.88
CA LEU A 53 -0.27 0.21 11.51
C LEU A 53 -0.03 -1.26 11.13
N VAL A 54 -1.08 -1.94 10.68
CA VAL A 54 -1.01 -3.32 10.19
C VAL A 54 -1.07 -3.33 8.68
N VAL A 55 -0.07 -3.96 8.06
CA VAL A 55 -0.03 -4.23 6.63
C VAL A 55 0.37 -5.68 6.40
N ARG A 56 0.03 -6.20 5.22
CA ARG A 56 0.53 -7.49 4.75
C ARG A 56 1.13 -7.37 3.36
N LEU A 57 2.08 -8.25 3.06
CA LEU A 57 2.61 -8.39 1.71
C LEU A 57 1.61 -9.18 0.84
N PRO A 58 1.47 -8.84 -0.45
CA PRO A 58 0.68 -9.64 -1.37
C PRO A 58 1.33 -11.01 -1.57
N ALA A 59 0.52 -12.06 -1.78
CA ALA A 59 0.99 -13.44 -1.88
C ALA A 59 2.00 -13.68 -3.03
N THR A 60 2.03 -12.78 -4.01
CA THR A 60 2.90 -12.83 -5.20
C THR A 60 4.02 -11.80 -5.18
N ALA A 61 4.27 -11.09 -4.06
CA ALA A 61 5.47 -10.29 -3.92
C ALA A 61 6.69 -11.21 -3.92
N LYS A 62 7.18 -11.57 -5.11
CA LYS A 62 8.55 -12.05 -5.23
C LYS A 62 9.44 -10.87 -4.89
N ALA A 63 9.99 -10.88 -3.68
CA ALA A 63 11.24 -10.18 -3.41
C ALA A 63 12.24 -10.69 -4.45
N GLY A 64 12.56 -9.83 -5.42
CA GLY A 64 13.60 -10.09 -6.40
C GLY A 64 14.96 -10.23 -5.74
#